data_AF-A0A3D0TPC7-F1
#
_entry.id   AF-A0A3D0TPC7-F1
#
_cell.length_a   1.000
_cell.length_b   1.000
_cell.length_c   1.000
_cell.angle_alpha   90.00
_cell.angle_beta   90.00
_cell.angle_gamma   90.00
#
_symmetry.space_group_name_H-M   'P 1'
#
loop_
_entity.id
_entity.type
_entity.pdbx_description
1 polymer ?
#
loop_
_entity_poly.entity_id
_entity_poly.type
_entity_poly.pdbx_seq_one_letter_code
_entity_poly.pdbx_strand_id
1 'polypeptide(L)'
;MSGAAGAAPPPAAGDPAWETVVGLEVHVELATATKLFSAAPARFGDTPNTNITPVCLGLPGSLPVLNRRAVELAITVGLALECEIAPSVFHRKNYFYPDMVKDYQISQYDEPICRNGRLELASGAVIGIERAHLEEDAGKTTHLGGADGRIHGAAGALLDYNRAGIALLEIVSRPDLRSAAAARSYVEELRAILRATGASDARLEHGSMRVDVNVSVRPAGSDELRTRCEVKNVNSLRALVRAVEYEAQRHIELYAAGDSPSRQTRHVGEDGRTHTLRSKEGDDDYRYFPEPDL
;
A
#
# COMPACT_ATOMS: atom_id res chain seq x y z
N MET A 1 -46.39 -18.81 -13.76
CA MET A 1 -45.59 -18.69 -12.52
C MET A 1 -44.45 -17.73 -12.79
N SER A 2 -44.68 -16.43 -12.58
CA SER A 2 -43.66 -15.39 -12.67
C SER A 2 -43.39 -14.88 -11.26
N GLY A 3 -42.25 -15.27 -10.69
CA GLY A 3 -41.80 -14.80 -9.39
C GLY A 3 -41.45 -13.31 -9.47
N ALA A 4 -42.18 -12.49 -8.71
CA ALA A 4 -41.86 -11.09 -8.52
C ALA A 4 -40.57 -11.00 -7.69
N ALA A 5 -39.58 -10.30 -8.23
CA ALA A 5 -38.40 -9.88 -7.48
C ALA A 5 -38.87 -8.93 -6.35
N GLY A 6 -38.72 -9.38 -5.11
CA GLY A 6 -39.04 -8.57 -3.94
C GLY A 6 -38.11 -7.36 -3.86
N ALA A 7 -38.70 -6.16 -3.84
CA ALA A 7 -37.98 -4.95 -3.46
C ALA A 7 -37.44 -5.10 -2.02
N ALA A 8 -36.20 -4.69 -1.81
CA ALA A 8 -35.61 -4.63 -0.47
C ALA A 8 -36.50 -3.76 0.45
N PRO A 9 -36.72 -4.17 1.71
CA PRO A 9 -37.51 -3.37 2.64
C PRO A 9 -36.84 -2.00 2.86
N PRO A 10 -37.62 -0.93 3.10
CA PRO A 10 -37.05 0.35 3.48
C PRO A 10 -36.28 0.21 4.81
N PRO A 11 -35.17 0.95 5.00
CA PRO A 11 -34.40 0.88 6.25
C PRO A 11 -35.31 1.26 7.42
N ALA A 12 -35.23 0.48 8.49
CA ALA A 12 -36.03 0.69 9.69
C ALA A 12 -35.63 2.02 10.35
N ALA A 13 -36.62 2.79 10.79
CA ALA A 13 -36.41 4.01 11.56
C ALA A 13 -35.67 3.67 12.87
N GLY A 14 -34.35 3.92 12.90
CA GLY A 14 -33.48 3.54 14.01
C GLY A 14 -32.05 3.20 13.59
N ASP A 15 -31.76 3.02 12.29
CA ASP A 15 -30.38 2.78 11.84
C ASP A 15 -29.50 4.01 12.11
N PRO A 16 -28.37 3.87 12.83
CA PRO A 16 -27.44 4.96 13.01
C PRO A 16 -26.93 5.43 11.65
N ALA A 17 -26.85 6.75 11.45
CA ALA A 17 -26.07 7.28 10.33
C ALA A 17 -24.66 6.68 10.39
N TRP A 18 -24.15 6.14 9.30
CA TRP A 18 -22.84 5.50 9.26
C TRP A 18 -21.77 6.52 8.85
N GLU A 19 -20.59 6.42 9.48
CA GLU A 19 -19.38 7.16 9.12
C GLU A 19 -18.34 6.19 8.54
N THR A 20 -17.81 6.53 7.37
CA THR A 20 -16.70 5.80 6.76
C THR A 20 -15.39 6.20 7.41
N VAL A 21 -14.54 5.22 7.70
CA VAL A 21 -13.19 5.42 8.23
C VAL A 21 -12.19 4.82 7.24
N VAL A 22 -11.25 5.63 6.77
CA VAL A 22 -10.25 5.21 5.78
C VAL A 22 -8.85 5.51 6.29
N GLY A 23 -7.94 4.55 6.12
CA GLY A 23 -6.49 4.75 6.21
C GLY A 23 -5.83 4.32 4.90
N LEU A 24 -4.75 4.99 4.51
CA LEU A 24 -4.03 4.72 3.27
C LEU A 24 -2.58 4.31 3.57
N GLU A 25 -2.12 3.29 2.87
CA GLU A 25 -0.73 2.85 2.83
C GLU A 25 -0.20 3.13 1.43
N VAL A 26 0.69 4.12 1.31
CA VAL A 26 1.17 4.62 0.03
C VAL A 26 2.65 4.27 -0.14
N HIS A 27 2.95 3.43 -1.13
CA HIS A 27 4.33 3.08 -1.47
C HIS A 27 4.79 3.96 -2.63
N VAL A 28 5.90 4.66 -2.43
CA VAL A 28 6.46 5.61 -3.41
C VAL A 28 7.86 5.17 -3.83
N GLU A 29 8.10 4.98 -5.12
CA GLU A 29 9.45 4.80 -5.66
C GLU A 29 10.20 6.14 -5.60
N LEU A 30 11.33 6.15 -4.89
CA LEU A 30 12.18 7.33 -4.76
C LEU A 30 13.03 7.53 -6.02
N ALA A 31 13.18 8.78 -6.44
CA ALA A 31 13.92 9.20 -7.63
C ALA A 31 15.45 9.13 -7.40
N THR A 32 15.98 7.92 -7.24
CA THR A 32 17.41 7.65 -7.09
C THR A 32 18.01 7.08 -8.38
N ALA A 33 19.31 7.31 -8.61
CA ALA A 33 20.00 6.75 -9.76
C ALA A 33 20.31 5.25 -9.59
N THR A 34 20.58 4.83 -8.35
CA THR A 34 20.86 3.45 -7.96
C THR A 34 19.82 2.95 -6.96
N LYS A 35 19.77 1.63 -6.78
CA LYS A 35 18.89 0.94 -5.84
C LYS A 35 19.19 1.27 -4.38
N LEU A 36 18.32 0.84 -3.46
CA LEU A 36 18.39 1.19 -2.04
C LEU A 36 19.63 0.60 -1.34
N PHE A 37 19.97 -0.64 -1.68
CA PHE A 37 21.05 -1.39 -1.02
C PHE A 37 22.16 -1.84 -1.97
N SER A 38 22.16 -1.39 -3.23
CA SER A 38 23.17 -1.79 -4.21
C SER A 38 23.45 -0.70 -5.25
N ALA A 39 24.57 -0.84 -5.95
CA ALA A 39 24.97 0.05 -7.04
C ALA A 39 24.22 -0.22 -8.37
N ALA A 40 23.28 -1.17 -8.42
CA ALA A 40 22.51 -1.43 -9.62
C ALA A 40 21.66 -0.20 -10.01
N PRO A 41 21.46 0.08 -11.31
CA PRO A 41 20.57 1.16 -11.74
C PRO A 41 19.13 0.95 -11.25
N ALA A 42 18.48 2.04 -10.82
CA ALA A 42 17.04 2.06 -10.54
C ALA A 42 16.30 2.61 -11.78
N ARG A 43 16.05 1.75 -12.77
CA ARG A 43 15.44 2.12 -14.05
C ARG A 43 14.27 1.22 -14.39
N PHE A 44 13.25 1.82 -15.01
CA PHE A 44 12.05 1.14 -15.46
C PHE A 44 12.10 0.87 -16.97
N GLY A 45 11.58 -0.28 -17.40
CA GLY A 45 11.32 -0.58 -18.81
C GLY A 45 12.50 -1.19 -19.60
N ASP A 46 13.65 -1.39 -18.96
CA ASP A 46 14.80 -2.06 -19.59
C ASP A 46 14.56 -3.56 -19.80
N THR A 47 15.42 -4.20 -20.59
CA THR A 47 15.38 -5.66 -20.83
C THR A 47 15.40 -6.42 -19.50
N PRO A 48 14.53 -7.45 -19.31
CA PRO A 48 14.44 -8.18 -18.04
C PRO A 48 15.79 -8.66 -17.52
N ASN A 49 16.01 -8.56 -16.21
CA ASN A 49 17.20 -9.05 -15.51
C ASN A 49 18.54 -8.47 -16.02
N THR A 50 18.58 -7.17 -16.36
CA THR A 50 19.80 -6.46 -16.77
C THR A 50 20.30 -5.44 -15.75
N ASN A 51 19.40 -4.88 -14.93
CA ASN A 51 19.69 -3.91 -13.87
C ASN A 51 19.82 -4.62 -12.51
N ILE A 52 20.74 -5.58 -12.42
CA ILE A 52 20.88 -6.48 -11.28
C ILE A 52 22.32 -6.56 -10.78
N THR A 53 22.48 -6.90 -9.50
CA THR A 53 23.76 -7.22 -8.85
C THR A 53 23.57 -8.45 -7.97
N PRO A 54 24.64 -9.07 -7.44
CA PRO A 54 24.53 -10.14 -6.45
C PRO A 54 23.62 -9.79 -5.26
N VAL A 55 23.65 -8.55 -4.78
CA VAL A 55 22.80 -8.05 -3.68
C VAL A 55 21.33 -8.07 -4.08
N CYS A 56 20.99 -7.56 -5.27
CA CYS A 56 19.62 -7.55 -5.78
C CYS A 56 19.04 -8.96 -5.96
N LEU A 57 19.92 -9.95 -6.18
CA LEU A 57 19.58 -11.34 -6.42
C LEU A 57 19.67 -12.22 -5.16
N GLY A 58 20.05 -11.66 -4.01
CA GLY A 58 20.23 -12.42 -2.78
C GLY A 58 21.28 -13.52 -2.89
N LEU A 59 22.32 -13.33 -3.72
CA LEU A 59 23.34 -14.35 -3.91
C LEU A 59 24.17 -14.55 -2.63
N PRO A 60 24.64 -15.78 -2.34
CA PRO A 60 25.44 -16.05 -1.15
C PRO A 60 26.65 -15.12 -1.04
N GLY A 61 26.81 -14.50 0.14
CA GLY A 61 27.92 -13.59 0.46
C GLY A 61 27.74 -12.14 0.01
N SER A 62 26.60 -11.77 -0.59
CA SER A 62 26.30 -10.36 -0.90
C SER A 62 25.79 -9.61 0.34
N LEU A 63 26.22 -8.35 0.53
CA LEU A 63 25.83 -7.51 1.67
C LEU A 63 25.16 -6.20 1.19
N PRO A 64 24.13 -5.69 1.90
CA PRO A 64 23.48 -4.43 1.57
C PRO A 64 24.39 -3.22 1.84
N VAL A 65 24.32 -2.20 0.98
CA VAL A 65 24.96 -0.89 1.21
C VAL A 65 23.95 0.22 1.00
N LEU A 66 23.57 0.91 2.08
CA LEU A 66 22.50 1.91 2.07
C LEU A 66 22.80 3.10 1.15
N ASN A 67 21.80 3.45 0.35
CA ASN A 67 21.83 4.60 -0.54
C ASN A 67 21.56 5.91 0.20
N ARG A 68 22.60 6.75 0.32
CA ARG A 68 22.51 8.09 0.95
C ARG A 68 21.40 8.95 0.34
N ARG A 69 21.24 8.94 -0.98
CA ARG A 69 20.25 9.79 -1.65
C ARG A 69 18.82 9.36 -1.32
N ALA A 70 18.57 8.06 -1.14
CA ALA A 70 17.27 7.57 -0.70
C ALA A 70 16.92 8.11 0.70
N VAL A 71 17.89 8.12 1.62
CA VAL A 71 17.73 8.69 2.97
C VAL A 71 17.42 10.20 2.91
N GLU A 72 18.18 10.97 2.11
CA GLU A 72 17.94 12.40 1.92
C GLU A 72 16.53 12.68 1.39
N LEU A 73 16.05 11.90 0.43
CA LEU A 73 14.70 12.03 -0.13
C LEU A 73 13.63 11.66 0.90
N ALA A 74 13.82 10.59 1.67
CA ALA A 74 12.89 10.21 2.74
C ALA A 74 12.76 11.32 3.79
N ILE A 75 13.88 11.91 4.23
CA ILE A 75 13.88 13.05 5.15
C ILE A 75 13.21 14.27 4.52
N THR A 76 13.48 14.56 3.26
CA THR A 76 12.86 15.69 2.53
C THR A 76 11.34 15.55 2.50
N VAL A 77 10.83 14.37 2.15
CA VAL A 77 9.38 14.09 2.16
C VAL A 77 8.83 14.14 3.58
N GLY A 78 9.54 13.58 4.57
CA GLY A 78 9.15 13.65 5.97
C GLY A 78 8.97 15.08 6.46
N LEU A 79 9.92 15.97 6.19
CA LEU A 79 9.83 17.39 6.55
C LEU A 79 8.67 18.09 5.83
N ALA A 80 8.44 17.77 4.55
CA ALA A 80 7.32 18.33 3.79
C ALA A 80 5.95 17.85 4.30
N LEU A 81 5.91 16.69 4.97
CA LEU A 81 4.74 16.14 5.66
C LEU A 81 4.74 16.47 7.16
N GLU A 82 5.57 17.42 7.59
CA GLU A 82 5.71 17.85 8.98
C GLU A 82 5.98 16.70 9.98
N CYS A 83 6.64 15.63 9.53
CA CYS A 83 7.04 14.52 10.38
C CYS A 83 8.20 14.90 11.30
N GLU A 84 8.25 14.26 12.46
CA GLU A 84 9.46 14.14 13.26
C GLU A 84 10.45 13.21 12.55
N ILE A 85 11.68 13.70 12.33
CA ILE A 85 12.78 12.91 11.76
C ILE A 85 13.57 12.28 12.89
N ALA A 86 13.69 10.95 12.89
CA ALA A 86 14.32 10.19 13.96
C ALA A 86 15.46 9.30 13.44
N PRO A 87 16.43 8.93 14.30
CA PRO A 87 17.23 7.74 14.08
C PRO A 87 16.32 6.54 13.81
N SER A 88 16.76 5.64 12.93
CA SER A 88 15.95 4.52 12.47
C SER A 88 16.79 3.25 12.32
N VAL A 89 16.11 2.11 12.38
CA VAL A 89 16.73 0.78 12.32
C VAL A 89 16.09 0.00 11.18
N PHE A 90 16.92 -0.52 10.28
CA PHE A 90 16.47 -1.46 9.26
C PHE A 90 16.22 -2.83 9.88
N HIS A 91 15.21 -3.52 9.36
CA HIS A 91 14.73 -4.81 9.82
C HIS A 91 14.51 -5.72 8.63
N ARG A 92 14.61 -7.03 8.86
CA ARG A 92 14.17 -8.05 7.90
C ARG A 92 12.70 -8.37 8.12
N LYS A 93 11.87 -8.14 7.12
CA LYS A 93 10.48 -8.62 7.01
C LYS A 93 10.48 -9.93 6.25
N ASN A 94 10.36 -11.06 6.93
CA ASN A 94 10.61 -12.39 6.36
C ASN A 94 9.34 -12.98 5.73
N TYR A 95 9.41 -13.32 4.44
CA TYR A 95 8.35 -14.03 3.72
C TYR A 95 8.90 -14.68 2.44
N PHE A 96 8.32 -15.82 2.07
CA PHE A 96 8.70 -16.53 0.86
C PHE A 96 7.80 -16.09 -0.29
N TYR A 97 8.38 -15.51 -1.33
CA TYR A 97 7.68 -15.27 -2.59
C TYR A 97 8.69 -15.20 -3.76
N PRO A 98 8.37 -15.71 -4.96
CA PRO A 98 9.35 -15.81 -6.06
C PRO A 98 10.02 -14.49 -6.49
N ASP A 99 9.36 -13.35 -6.32
CA ASP A 99 9.95 -12.04 -6.62
C ASP A 99 10.74 -11.41 -5.46
N MET A 100 10.80 -12.06 -4.29
CA MET A 100 11.63 -11.68 -3.15
C MET A 100 12.75 -12.70 -2.94
N VAL A 101 13.81 -12.57 -3.73
CA VAL A 101 14.95 -13.51 -3.81
C VAL A 101 15.70 -13.78 -2.50
N LYS A 102 15.61 -12.86 -1.52
CA LYS A 102 16.27 -13.01 -0.22
C LYS A 102 15.41 -13.78 0.79
N ASP A 103 14.15 -14.05 0.46
CA ASP A 103 13.10 -14.52 1.38
C ASP A 103 12.84 -13.55 2.58
N TYR A 104 13.35 -12.34 2.47
CA TYR A 104 13.03 -11.21 3.33
C TYR A 104 13.19 -9.89 2.57
N GLN A 105 12.36 -8.93 2.92
CA GLN A 105 12.46 -7.53 2.48
C GLN A 105 13.18 -6.75 3.58
N ILE A 106 14.22 -6.01 3.24
CA ILE A 106 14.80 -5.03 4.16
C ILE A 106 13.88 -3.80 4.17
N SER A 107 13.29 -3.53 5.33
CA SER A 107 12.36 -2.42 5.60
C SER A 107 12.68 -1.79 6.95
N GLN A 108 11.85 -0.92 7.50
CA GLN A 108 11.96 -0.46 8.89
C GLN A 108 10.69 -0.83 9.63
N TYR A 109 10.81 -1.31 10.86
CA TYR A 109 9.66 -1.77 11.64
C TYR A 109 9.27 -0.78 12.74
N ASP A 110 9.59 -1.04 13.99
CA ASP A 110 9.25 -0.22 15.15
C ASP A 110 9.98 1.14 15.18
N GLU A 111 11.13 1.25 14.52
CA GLU A 111 11.92 2.47 14.46
C GLU A 111 12.00 3.09 13.04
N PRO A 112 10.92 3.68 12.50
CA PRO A 112 10.93 4.32 11.19
C PRO A 112 11.61 5.70 11.22
N ILE A 113 12.12 6.13 10.05
CA ILE A 113 12.83 7.40 9.87
C ILE A 113 11.96 8.64 10.04
N CYS A 114 10.67 8.57 9.71
CA CYS A 114 9.71 9.67 9.85
C CYS A 114 8.50 9.22 10.68
N ARG A 115 8.10 10.01 11.68
CA ARG A 115 6.99 9.70 12.61
C ARG A 115 6.09 10.91 12.83
N ASN A 116 4.83 10.68 13.19
CA ASN A 116 3.92 11.72 13.71
C ASN A 116 3.79 12.98 12.84
N GLY A 117 3.62 12.81 11.53
CA GLY A 117 3.43 13.92 10.60
C GLY A 117 1.96 14.26 10.39
N ARG A 118 1.71 15.14 9.41
CA ARG A 118 0.37 15.50 8.96
C ARG A 118 0.35 15.98 7.51
N LEU A 119 -0.81 15.90 6.89
CA LEU A 119 -1.09 16.44 5.58
C LEU A 119 -2.40 17.23 5.63
N GLU A 120 -2.34 18.52 5.29
CA GLU A 120 -3.53 19.36 5.15
C GLU A 120 -4.09 19.24 3.73
N LEU A 121 -5.39 18.95 3.62
CA LEU A 121 -6.11 18.89 2.36
C LEU A 121 -6.64 20.27 1.96
N ALA A 122 -6.94 20.47 0.68
CA ALA A 122 -7.54 21.71 0.18
C ALA A 122 -8.89 22.06 0.85
N SER A 123 -9.57 21.10 1.48
CA SER A 123 -10.77 21.32 2.28
C SER A 123 -10.51 21.91 3.68
N GLY A 124 -9.25 22.02 4.09
CA GLY A 124 -8.83 22.36 5.46
C GLY A 124 -8.81 21.17 6.42
N ALA A 125 -9.16 19.96 5.96
CA ALA A 125 -9.05 18.76 6.78
C ALA A 125 -7.57 18.37 6.96
N VAL A 126 -7.17 18.08 8.21
CA VAL A 126 -5.81 17.65 8.54
C VAL A 126 -5.81 16.14 8.77
N ILE A 127 -5.01 15.42 8.00
CA ILE A 127 -4.87 13.97 8.06
C ILE A 127 -3.53 13.64 8.70
N GLY A 128 -3.52 12.88 9.79
CA GLY A 128 -2.28 12.44 10.42
C GLY A 128 -1.50 11.48 9.53
N ILE A 129 -0.17 11.63 9.54
CA ILE A 129 0.77 10.63 9.01
C ILE A 129 1.31 9.88 10.22
N GLU A 130 1.01 8.58 10.29
CA GLU A 130 1.50 7.75 11.39
C GLU A 130 3.02 7.60 11.29
N ARG A 131 3.49 7.27 10.09
CA ARG A 131 4.90 7.02 9.78
C ARG A 131 5.18 7.13 8.30
N ALA A 132 6.43 7.40 7.96
CA ALA A 132 6.98 7.11 6.65
C ALA A 132 8.33 6.40 6.80
N HIS A 133 8.54 5.32 6.05
CA HIS A 133 9.71 4.48 6.24
C HIS A 133 10.31 3.93 4.95
N LEU A 134 11.63 3.71 4.98
CA LEU A 134 12.37 3.19 3.84
C LEU A 134 12.25 1.68 3.76
N GLU A 135 12.05 1.17 2.54
CA GLU A 135 12.13 -0.25 2.24
C GLU A 135 12.56 -0.51 0.80
N GLU A 136 12.99 -1.73 0.51
CA GLU A 136 13.28 -2.13 -0.86
C GLU A 136 12.08 -2.76 -1.55
N ASP A 137 11.94 -2.53 -2.86
CA ASP A 137 10.90 -3.16 -3.65
C ASP A 137 11.23 -4.61 -4.01
N ALA A 138 10.18 -5.39 -4.27
CA ALA A 138 10.28 -6.73 -4.83
C ALA A 138 10.53 -6.70 -6.35
N GLY A 139 10.88 -7.85 -6.91
CA GLY A 139 10.88 -8.05 -8.36
C GLY A 139 9.47 -8.04 -8.97
N LYS A 140 9.39 -8.32 -10.27
CA LYS A 140 8.12 -8.46 -10.98
C LYS A 140 7.89 -9.91 -11.38
N THR A 141 6.76 -10.45 -10.96
CA THR A 141 6.25 -11.76 -11.42
C THR A 141 5.23 -11.57 -12.54
N THR A 142 5.40 -12.27 -13.67
CA THR A 142 4.42 -12.32 -14.77
C THR A 142 3.98 -13.75 -15.01
N HIS A 143 2.69 -14.03 -14.87
CA HIS A 143 2.16 -15.38 -15.06
C HIS A 143 1.83 -15.66 -16.54
N LEU A 144 2.22 -16.83 -17.04
CA LEU A 144 1.98 -17.27 -18.40
C LEU A 144 0.74 -18.16 -18.48
N GLY A 145 -0.17 -17.89 -19.40
CA GLY A 145 -1.27 -18.80 -19.78
C GLY A 145 -2.54 -18.74 -18.93
N GLY A 146 -2.58 -17.98 -17.83
CA GLY A 146 -3.81 -17.73 -17.08
C GLY A 146 -4.72 -16.71 -17.77
N ALA A 147 -6.04 -16.82 -17.56
CA ALA A 147 -6.94 -15.72 -17.91
C ALA A 147 -6.47 -14.46 -17.16
N ASP A 148 -6.30 -13.37 -17.90
CA ASP A 148 -5.88 -12.05 -17.40
C ASP A 148 -4.46 -11.98 -16.80
N GLY A 149 -3.58 -12.94 -17.09
CA GLY A 149 -2.17 -12.91 -16.62
C GLY A 149 -2.01 -13.11 -15.10
N ARG A 150 -3.01 -13.72 -14.45
CA ARG A 150 -3.03 -14.03 -13.01
C ARG A 150 -2.51 -15.44 -12.74
N ILE A 151 -2.20 -15.73 -11.47
CA ILE A 151 -1.70 -17.04 -11.02
C ILE A 151 -2.70 -18.19 -11.28
N HIS A 152 -4.01 -17.91 -11.21
CA HIS A 152 -5.05 -18.90 -11.44
C HIS A 152 -5.11 -19.29 -12.92
N GLY A 153 -4.78 -20.55 -13.22
CA GLY A 153 -4.72 -21.06 -14.58
C GLY A 153 -3.38 -20.81 -15.28
N ALA A 154 -2.37 -20.28 -14.59
CA ALA A 154 -1.04 -20.10 -15.17
C ALA A 154 -0.29 -21.42 -15.34
N ALA A 155 0.36 -21.60 -16.49
CA ALA A 155 1.25 -22.73 -16.78
C ALA A 155 2.69 -22.52 -16.29
N GLY A 156 3.05 -21.28 -15.94
CA GLY A 156 4.36 -20.90 -15.43
C GLY A 156 4.42 -19.42 -15.05
N ALA A 157 5.55 -18.98 -14.51
CA ALA A 157 5.82 -17.59 -14.18
C ALA A 157 7.19 -17.16 -14.70
N LEU A 158 7.26 -15.92 -15.21
CA LEU A 158 8.49 -15.24 -15.60
C LEU A 158 8.83 -14.21 -14.52
N LEU A 159 10.10 -14.19 -14.11
CA LEU A 159 10.60 -13.34 -13.04
C LEU A 159 11.56 -12.31 -13.63
N ASP A 160 11.30 -11.03 -13.35
CA ASP A 160 12.17 -9.91 -13.68
C ASP A 160 12.59 -9.16 -12.41
N TYR A 161 13.87 -9.26 -12.06
CA TYR A 161 14.47 -8.65 -10.87
C TYR A 161 15.05 -7.25 -11.12
N ASN A 162 14.79 -6.64 -12.28
CA ASN A 162 15.15 -5.24 -12.51
C ASN A 162 14.57 -4.31 -11.44
N ARG A 163 13.37 -4.60 -10.94
CA ARG A 163 12.70 -3.83 -9.88
C ARG A 163 13.20 -4.16 -8.47
N ALA A 164 13.67 -5.38 -8.24
CA ALA A 164 14.09 -5.84 -6.91
C ALA A 164 15.21 -4.96 -6.34
N GLY A 165 14.99 -4.36 -5.17
CA GLY A 165 15.95 -3.45 -4.52
C GLY A 165 15.69 -1.96 -4.77
N ILE A 166 14.72 -1.56 -5.60
CA ILE A 166 14.38 -0.14 -5.79
C ILE A 166 14.00 0.49 -4.45
N ALA A 167 14.43 1.73 -4.21
CA ALA A 167 14.13 2.44 -2.97
C ALA A 167 12.66 2.87 -2.92
N LEU A 168 11.95 2.40 -1.90
CA LEU A 168 10.59 2.81 -1.60
C LEU A 168 10.55 3.64 -0.32
N LEU A 169 9.60 4.57 -0.28
CA LEU A 169 9.11 5.20 0.93
C LEU A 169 7.65 4.77 1.11
N GLU A 170 7.37 3.97 2.14
CA GLU A 170 6.00 3.62 2.54
C GLU A 170 5.48 4.66 3.54
N ILE A 171 4.46 5.41 3.14
CA ILE A 171 3.81 6.48 3.89
C ILE A 171 2.44 5.97 4.36
N VAL A 172 2.26 5.87 5.68
CA VAL A 172 1.06 5.33 6.31
C VAL A 172 0.27 6.46 6.96
N SER A 173 -0.97 6.67 6.51
CA SER A 173 -1.86 7.64 7.14
C SER A 173 -2.48 7.07 8.41
N ARG A 174 -2.81 7.95 9.35
CA ARG A 174 -3.80 7.64 10.39
C ARG A 174 -5.18 7.41 9.77
N PRO A 175 -6.10 6.71 10.45
CA PRO A 175 -7.44 6.47 9.96
C PRO A 175 -8.33 7.72 10.11
N ASP A 176 -7.90 8.86 9.58
CA ASP A 176 -8.54 10.18 9.73
C ASP A 176 -9.41 10.57 8.53
N LEU A 177 -9.28 9.83 7.41
CA LEU A 177 -10.06 10.08 6.21
C LEU A 177 -11.52 9.58 6.41
N ARG A 178 -12.49 10.38 5.95
CA ARG A 178 -13.93 10.14 6.18
C ARG A 178 -14.76 9.92 4.92
N SER A 179 -14.16 10.00 3.75
CA SER A 179 -14.86 9.80 2.47
C SER A 179 -13.90 9.41 1.35
N ALA A 180 -14.46 8.85 0.29
CA ALA A 180 -13.72 8.57 -0.94
C ALA A 180 -13.16 9.85 -1.58
N ALA A 181 -13.88 10.97 -1.48
CA ALA A 181 -13.41 12.27 -1.93
C ALA A 181 -12.20 12.77 -1.13
N ALA A 182 -12.22 12.62 0.20
CA ALA A 182 -11.08 12.95 1.05
C ALA A 182 -9.87 12.06 0.75
N ALA A 183 -10.08 10.74 0.57
CA ALA A 183 -9.02 9.81 0.21
C ALA A 183 -8.38 10.16 -1.15
N ARG A 184 -9.19 10.54 -2.13
CA ARG A 184 -8.70 11.04 -3.42
C ARG A 184 -7.87 12.32 -3.27
N SER A 185 -8.38 13.30 -2.54
CA SER A 185 -7.69 14.57 -2.30
C SER A 185 -6.36 14.35 -1.58
N TYR A 186 -6.29 13.44 -0.61
CA TYR A 186 -5.05 13.05 0.06
C TYR A 186 -4.00 12.54 -0.95
N VAL A 187 -4.37 11.62 -1.84
CA VAL A 187 -3.44 11.09 -2.84
C VAL A 187 -3.02 12.16 -3.86
N GLU A 188 -3.93 13.05 -4.24
CA GLU A 188 -3.63 14.18 -5.14
C GLU A 188 -2.63 15.16 -4.49
N GLU A 189 -2.83 15.56 -3.24
CA GLU A 189 -1.92 16.44 -2.50
C GLU A 189 -0.57 15.79 -2.22
N LEU A 190 -0.55 14.51 -1.79
CA LEU A 190 0.69 13.78 -1.57
C LEU A 190 1.52 13.70 -2.87
N ARG A 191 0.87 13.45 -4.02
CA ARG A 191 1.55 13.48 -5.33
C ARG A 191 2.13 14.85 -5.65
N ALA A 192 1.40 15.92 -5.34
CA ALA A 192 1.90 17.28 -5.56
C ALA A 192 3.18 17.54 -4.75
N ILE A 193 3.20 17.15 -3.47
CA ILE A 193 4.37 17.26 -2.58
C ILE A 193 5.55 16.44 -3.11
N LEU A 194 5.33 15.17 -3.46
CA LEU A 194 6.38 14.28 -3.97
C LEU A 194 7.03 14.83 -5.24
N ARG A 195 6.23 15.41 -6.15
CA ARG A 195 6.73 16.03 -7.38
C ARG A 195 7.43 17.37 -7.11
N ALA A 196 6.90 18.18 -6.20
CA ALA A 196 7.48 19.47 -5.84
C ALA A 196 8.85 19.32 -5.15
N THR A 197 8.99 18.31 -4.29
CA THR A 197 10.25 17.97 -3.62
C THR A 197 11.26 17.26 -4.54
N GLY A 198 10.81 16.79 -5.72
CA GLY A 198 11.63 15.97 -6.62
C GLY A 198 11.93 14.58 -6.06
N ALA A 199 11.18 14.12 -5.05
CA ALA A 199 11.38 12.81 -4.43
C ALA A 199 10.85 11.66 -5.28
N SER A 200 9.83 11.89 -6.10
CA SER A 200 9.29 10.90 -7.03
C SER A 200 8.54 11.58 -8.17
N ASP A 201 8.38 10.91 -9.31
CA ASP A 201 7.43 11.33 -10.35
C ASP A 201 5.98 10.97 -9.99
N ALA A 202 5.79 10.12 -8.97
CA ALA A 202 4.54 9.76 -8.30
C ALA A 202 3.41 9.42 -9.29
N ARG A 203 3.68 8.51 -10.23
CA ARG A 203 2.74 8.04 -11.24
C ARG A 203 2.14 6.71 -10.84
N LEU A 204 0.80 6.67 -10.68
CA LEU A 204 0.11 5.42 -10.39
C LEU A 204 0.16 4.47 -11.59
N GLU A 205 0.02 5.01 -12.79
CA GLU A 205 -0.02 4.25 -14.05
C GLU A 205 1.31 3.55 -14.39
N HIS A 206 2.44 4.11 -13.94
CA HIS A 206 3.78 3.52 -14.13
C HIS A 206 4.22 2.70 -12.91
N GLY A 207 3.44 2.70 -11.83
CA GLY A 207 3.72 1.95 -10.61
C GLY A 207 4.77 2.59 -9.69
N SER A 208 5.22 3.82 -9.96
CA SER A 208 6.10 4.58 -9.07
C SER A 208 5.38 5.15 -7.85
N MET A 209 4.04 5.06 -7.83
CA MET A 209 3.21 5.21 -6.65
C MET A 209 2.15 4.10 -6.62
N ARG A 210 2.04 3.41 -5.50
CA ARG A 210 1.02 2.39 -5.24
C ARG A 210 0.24 2.76 -3.98
N VAL A 211 -1.05 2.47 -3.97
CA VAL A 211 -1.94 2.75 -2.84
C VAL A 211 -2.66 1.48 -2.44
N ASP A 212 -2.53 1.12 -1.18
CA ASP A 212 -3.37 0.14 -0.50
C ASP A 212 -4.34 0.89 0.42
N VAL A 213 -5.60 0.44 0.45
CA VAL A 213 -6.70 1.17 1.07
C VAL A 213 -7.29 0.34 2.20
N ASN A 214 -7.27 0.87 3.40
CA ASN A 214 -7.90 0.26 4.56
C ASN A 214 -9.25 0.94 4.83
N VAL A 215 -10.35 0.19 4.77
CA VAL A 215 -11.72 0.72 4.92
C VAL A 215 -12.45 0.02 6.06
N SER A 216 -13.09 0.81 6.92
CA SER A 216 -14.11 0.37 7.87
C SER A 216 -15.24 1.40 7.95
N VAL A 217 -16.30 1.07 8.69
CA VAL A 217 -17.41 1.98 8.98
C VAL A 217 -17.77 1.87 10.45
N ARG A 218 -18.31 2.94 11.02
CA ARG A 218 -18.78 3.02 12.41
C ARG A 218 -20.04 3.88 12.51
N PRO A 219 -20.83 3.79 13.59
CA PRO A 219 -21.92 4.73 13.83
C PRO A 219 -21.37 6.16 13.92
N ALA A 220 -22.05 7.10 13.28
CA ALA A 220 -21.65 8.50 13.26
C ALA A 220 -21.55 9.05 14.68
N GLY A 221 -20.46 9.75 14.97
CA GLY A 221 -20.15 10.29 16.31
C GLY A 221 -19.55 9.27 17.28
N SER A 222 -19.36 8.01 16.90
CA SER A 222 -18.60 7.03 17.67
C SER A 222 -17.10 7.18 17.42
N ASP A 223 -16.28 6.96 18.44
CA ASP A 223 -14.82 6.86 18.31
C ASP A 223 -14.31 5.42 18.12
N GLU A 224 -15.22 4.44 18.11
CA GLU A 224 -14.91 3.03 17.92
C GLU A 224 -14.25 2.77 16.55
N LEU A 225 -13.11 2.06 16.55
CA LEU A 225 -12.52 1.50 15.33
C LEU A 225 -12.96 0.04 15.17
N ARG A 226 -13.74 -0.22 14.11
CA ARG A 226 -14.25 -1.55 13.78
C ARG A 226 -13.34 -2.30 12.80
N THR A 227 -13.65 -3.57 12.58
CA THR A 227 -12.94 -4.43 11.62
C THR A 227 -12.80 -3.75 10.26
N ARG A 228 -11.57 -3.72 9.74
CA ARG A 228 -11.24 -3.15 8.44
C ARG A 228 -11.03 -4.25 7.39
N CYS A 229 -11.34 -3.92 6.15
CA CYS A 229 -10.86 -4.64 4.98
C CYS A 229 -9.72 -3.83 4.32
N GLU A 230 -8.74 -4.55 3.78
CA GLU A 230 -7.61 -3.97 3.05
C GLU A 230 -7.81 -4.27 1.56
N VAL A 231 -7.90 -3.22 0.73
CA VAL A 231 -7.98 -3.34 -0.73
C VAL A 231 -6.61 -3.02 -1.31
N LYS A 232 -5.95 -4.02 -1.90
CA LYS A 232 -4.59 -3.90 -2.42
C LYS A 232 -4.52 -3.50 -3.88
N ASN A 233 -3.37 -2.92 -4.27
CA ASN A 233 -2.99 -2.61 -5.65
C ASN A 233 -3.97 -1.66 -6.35
N VAL A 234 -4.34 -0.57 -5.68
CA VAL A 234 -5.23 0.45 -6.25
C VAL A 234 -4.43 1.39 -7.16
N ASN A 235 -4.38 1.06 -8.45
CA ASN A 235 -3.51 1.70 -9.43
C ASN A 235 -4.10 2.96 -10.11
N SER A 236 -5.21 3.51 -9.62
CA SER A 236 -5.74 4.80 -10.13
C SER A 236 -6.63 5.49 -9.11
N LEU A 237 -6.74 6.82 -9.18
CA LEU A 237 -7.64 7.60 -8.34
C LEU A 237 -9.12 7.19 -8.52
N ARG A 238 -9.50 6.78 -9.73
CA ARG A 238 -10.84 6.27 -10.00
C ARG A 238 -11.09 4.92 -9.30
N ALA A 239 -10.09 4.03 -9.31
CA ALA A 239 -10.17 2.76 -8.59
C ALA A 239 -10.21 2.97 -7.07
N LEU A 240 -9.48 3.97 -6.56
CA LEU A 240 -9.49 4.36 -5.15
C LEU A 240 -10.88 4.78 -4.68
N VAL A 241 -11.50 5.71 -5.40
CA VAL A 241 -12.85 6.18 -5.06
C VAL A 241 -13.84 5.02 -5.02
N ARG A 242 -13.83 4.18 -6.06
CA ARG A 242 -14.72 3.00 -6.12
C ARG A 242 -14.45 1.99 -5.01
N ALA A 243 -13.18 1.72 -4.69
CA ALA A 243 -12.81 0.77 -3.64
C ALA A 243 -13.37 1.23 -2.27
N VAL A 244 -13.23 2.52 -1.96
CA VAL A 244 -13.74 3.10 -0.71
C VAL A 244 -15.26 3.08 -0.68
N GLU A 245 -15.94 3.55 -1.73
CA GLU A 245 -17.40 3.60 -1.79
C GLU A 245 -18.03 2.20 -1.70
N TYR A 246 -17.50 1.26 -2.50
CA TYR A 246 -18.00 -0.10 -2.52
C TYR A 246 -17.81 -0.81 -1.17
N GLU A 247 -16.63 -0.69 -0.54
CA GLU A 247 -16.42 -1.35 0.75
C GLU A 247 -17.17 -0.71 1.91
N ALA A 248 -17.27 0.62 1.93
CA ALA A 248 -18.07 1.28 2.93
C ALA A 248 -19.52 0.79 2.86
N GLN A 249 -20.11 0.77 1.66
CA GLN A 249 -21.47 0.29 1.46
C GLN A 249 -21.63 -1.19 1.83
N ARG A 250 -20.71 -2.05 1.42
CA ARG A 250 -20.72 -3.47 1.78
C ARG A 250 -20.65 -3.68 3.29
N HIS A 251 -19.80 -2.93 3.99
CA HIS A 251 -19.69 -3.02 5.45
C HIS A 251 -20.99 -2.57 6.14
N ILE A 252 -21.60 -1.49 5.65
CA ILE A 252 -22.89 -0.99 6.16
C ILE A 252 -23.98 -2.06 6.00
N GLU A 253 -24.07 -2.69 4.83
CA GLU A 253 -25.05 -3.74 4.55
C GLU A 253 -24.86 -4.97 5.45
N LEU A 254 -23.60 -5.37 5.71
CA LEU A 254 -23.30 -6.46 6.65
C LEU A 254 -23.77 -6.13 8.07
N TYR A 255 -23.44 -4.95 8.57
CA TYR A 255 -23.87 -4.54 9.92
C TYR A 255 -25.39 -4.37 10.03
N ALA A 256 -26.05 -3.83 9.01
CA ALA A 256 -27.50 -3.69 8.96
C ALA A 256 -28.21 -5.07 8.95
N ALA A 257 -27.56 -6.09 8.39
CA ALA A 257 -28.02 -7.47 8.42
C ALA A 257 -27.73 -8.21 9.76
N GLY A 258 -27.10 -7.55 10.72
CA GLY A 258 -26.67 -8.16 11.99
C GLY A 258 -25.43 -9.03 11.88
N ASP A 259 -24.69 -8.93 10.78
CA ASP A 259 -23.40 -9.59 10.56
C ASP A 259 -22.23 -8.59 10.72
N SER A 260 -21.00 -9.02 10.49
CA SER A 260 -19.83 -8.14 10.52
C SER A 260 -18.79 -8.52 9.46
N PRO A 261 -18.05 -7.54 8.91
CA PRO A 261 -16.91 -7.84 8.04
C PRO A 261 -15.85 -8.66 8.79
N SER A 262 -15.33 -9.69 8.14
CA SER A 262 -14.09 -10.35 8.56
C SER A 262 -12.87 -9.63 7.98
N ARG A 263 -11.72 -9.74 8.66
CA ARG A 263 -10.46 -9.15 8.19
C ARG A 263 -10.00 -9.86 6.92
N GLN A 264 -9.99 -9.12 5.81
CA GLN A 264 -9.71 -9.68 4.49
C GLN A 264 -8.79 -8.75 3.70
N THR A 265 -7.95 -9.36 2.87
CA THR A 265 -7.29 -8.66 1.76
C THR A 265 -8.12 -8.87 0.50
N ARG A 266 -8.45 -7.78 -0.18
CA ARG A 266 -9.37 -7.72 -1.31
C ARG A 266 -8.71 -6.98 -2.48
N HIS A 267 -9.27 -7.10 -3.67
CA HIS A 267 -8.84 -6.35 -4.85
C HIS A 267 -10.05 -5.80 -5.61
N VAL A 268 -9.85 -4.75 -6.40
CA VAL A 268 -10.89 -4.21 -7.29
C VAL A 268 -10.92 -5.02 -8.59
N GLY A 269 -12.07 -5.61 -8.91
CA GLY A 269 -12.34 -6.30 -10.17
C GLY A 269 -12.68 -5.33 -11.30
N GLU A 270 -12.71 -5.84 -12.54
CA GLU A 270 -13.10 -5.06 -13.71
C GLU A 270 -14.56 -4.61 -13.69
N ASP A 271 -15.40 -5.36 -12.98
CA ASP A 271 -16.80 -5.02 -12.67
C ASP A 271 -16.95 -3.85 -11.70
N GLY A 272 -15.83 -3.29 -11.21
CA GLY A 272 -15.78 -2.18 -10.27
C GLY A 272 -16.10 -2.58 -8.84
N ARG A 273 -16.27 -3.87 -8.55
CA ARG A 273 -16.53 -4.41 -7.21
C ARG A 273 -15.23 -4.89 -6.57
N THR A 274 -15.24 -5.05 -5.24
CA THR A 274 -14.13 -5.71 -4.56
C THR A 274 -14.38 -7.21 -4.43
N HIS A 275 -13.32 -8.00 -4.65
CA HIS A 275 -13.36 -9.46 -4.52
C HIS A 275 -12.31 -9.91 -3.52
N THR A 276 -12.65 -10.93 -2.71
CA THR A 276 -11.72 -11.50 -1.73
C THR A 276 -10.51 -12.10 -2.44
N LEU A 277 -9.30 -11.69 -2.06
CA LEU A 277 -8.06 -12.39 -2.46
C LEU A 277 -7.78 -13.52 -1.46
N ARG A 278 -7.74 -13.17 -0.18
CA ARG A 278 -7.51 -14.10 0.92
C ARG A 278 -8.22 -13.63 2.19
N SER A 279 -8.72 -14.58 2.98
CA SER A 279 -9.05 -14.35 4.38
C SER A 279 -7.75 -14.33 5.20
N LYS A 280 -7.59 -13.32 6.06
CA LYS A 280 -6.48 -13.28 7.03
C LYS A 280 -6.92 -14.04 8.28
N GLU A 281 -6.48 -15.29 8.44
CA GLU A 281 -6.57 -16.00 9.73
C GLU A 281 -5.41 -15.53 10.63
N GLY A 282 -5.50 -14.29 11.15
CA GLY A 282 -4.44 -13.65 11.94
C GLY A 282 -3.54 -12.68 11.16
N ASP A 283 -2.57 -12.08 11.85
CA ASP A 283 -1.48 -11.35 11.21
C ASP A 283 -0.44 -12.34 10.69
N ASP A 284 0.01 -12.16 9.45
CA ASP A 284 1.12 -12.96 8.91
C ASP A 284 2.36 -12.71 9.80
N ASP A 285 2.90 -13.75 10.44
CA ASP A 285 4.10 -13.63 11.26
C ASP A 285 5.35 -13.46 10.38
N TYR A 286 5.65 -12.20 10.06
CA TYR A 286 6.82 -11.80 9.28
C TYR A 286 8.14 -11.94 10.05
N ARG A 287 8.11 -12.35 11.34
CA ARG A 287 9.30 -12.59 12.17
C ARG A 287 10.30 -11.44 12.09
N TYR A 288 9.84 -10.19 12.28
CA TYR A 288 10.71 -9.02 12.19
C TYR A 288 11.87 -9.10 13.19
N PHE A 289 13.07 -8.76 12.72
CA PHE A 289 14.24 -8.54 13.58
C PHE A 289 15.19 -7.53 12.91
N PRO A 290 16.03 -6.80 13.68
CA PRO A 290 16.98 -5.84 13.13
C PRO A 290 17.90 -6.48 12.08
N GLU A 291 18.17 -5.77 10.99
CA GLU A 291 19.08 -6.19 9.92
C GLU A 291 20.53 -6.15 10.43
N PRO A 292 21.19 -7.29 10.71
CA PRO A 292 22.53 -7.29 11.28
C PRO A 292 23.63 -6.81 10.33
N ASP A 293 23.35 -6.75 9.01
CA ASP A 293 24.32 -6.31 8.02
C ASP A 293 24.37 -4.78 7.85
N LEU A 294 23.53 -4.01 8.58
CA LEU A 294 23.42 -2.54 8.53
C LEU A 294 23.59 -1.86 9.89
#